data_AF-A0A7C7VCI9-F1
#
_entry.id   AF-A0A7C7VCI9-F1
#
_cell.length_a   1.000
_cell.length_b   1.000
_cell.length_c   1.000
_cell.angle_alpha   90.00
_cell.angle_beta   90.00
_cell.angle_gamma   90.00
#
_symmetry.space_group_name_H-M   'P 1'
#
loop_
_entity.id
_entity.type
_entity.pdbx_description
1 polymer ?
#
loop_
_entity_poly.entity_id
_entity_poly.type
_entity_poly.pdbx_seq_one_letter_code
_entity_poly.pdbx_strand_id
1 'polypeptide(L)'
;MASDAYLAMMGQAPRRVPRWEHLSNPDFEQLMTGVDPWERPRTARQKLLELVKIDLGCGVPESDEPIPRLEAPQKGAVAGADGSLRVRWGTGLTSHWDWGRDFKTIEQVISYEPLEHLDLRDGRVVENRDYSLSDEEFYAEYQKDYPSDGPAEGEVVSVRFYNTLFMWPLLTFGWDLFLELAAAHPEPLKRLLRDFAVLSRKVFRTFARLPVNMVICHDDICMASGPVCSPAWLRKYIYPYYEE
;
A
#
# COMPACT_ATOMS: atom_id res chain seq x y z
N MET A 1 -7.18 13.90 -25.10
CA MET A 1 -5.86 14.55 -24.94
C MET A 1 -5.23 13.95 -23.69
N ALA A 2 -3.99 13.48 -23.78
CA ALA A 2 -3.35 12.84 -22.64
C ALA A 2 -3.17 13.78 -21.44
N SER A 3 -3.34 13.22 -20.24
CA SER A 3 -3.09 13.92 -18.99
C SER A 3 -1.60 14.20 -18.80
N ASP A 4 -1.26 15.26 -18.05
CA ASP A 4 0.16 15.57 -17.72
C ASP A 4 0.80 14.44 -16.90
N ALA A 5 0.02 13.77 -16.03
CA ALA A 5 0.48 12.59 -15.29
C ALA A 5 0.85 11.44 -16.22
N TYR A 6 -0.03 11.10 -17.16
CA TYR A 6 0.25 10.04 -18.13
C TYR A 6 1.51 10.35 -18.94
N LEU A 7 1.62 11.57 -19.49
CA LEU A 7 2.79 11.97 -20.26
C LEU A 7 4.08 11.83 -19.44
N ALA A 8 4.09 12.27 -18.18
CA ALA A 8 5.26 12.14 -17.32
C ALA A 8 5.61 10.68 -17.01
N MET A 9 4.62 9.82 -16.73
CA MET A 9 4.85 8.39 -16.46
C MET A 9 5.37 7.65 -17.70
N MET A 10 4.99 8.09 -18.90
CA MET A 10 5.49 7.54 -20.16
C MET A 10 6.82 8.16 -20.61
N GLY A 11 7.46 8.99 -19.77
CA GLY A 11 8.73 9.65 -20.11
C GLY A 11 8.62 10.73 -21.19
N GLN A 12 7.41 11.22 -21.45
CA GLN A 12 7.13 12.29 -22.42
C GLN A 12 7.12 13.65 -21.73
N ALA A 13 7.06 14.74 -22.52
CA ALA A 13 7.05 16.11 -22.00
C ALA A 13 5.62 16.56 -21.64
N PRO A 14 5.24 16.62 -20.35
CA PRO A 14 3.95 17.21 -19.95
C PRO A 14 3.99 18.74 -20.06
N ARG A 15 2.81 19.38 -20.04
CA ARG A 15 2.70 20.85 -20.07
C ARG A 15 3.12 21.49 -18.76
N ARG A 16 2.99 20.76 -17.65
CA ARG A 16 3.47 21.12 -16.31
C ARG A 16 3.96 19.87 -15.59
N VAL A 17 4.75 20.05 -14.54
CA VAL A 17 5.10 18.95 -13.63
C VAL A 17 3.81 18.44 -12.96
N PRO A 18 3.43 17.16 -13.14
CA PRO A 18 2.29 16.59 -12.44
C PRO A 18 2.60 16.42 -10.96
N ARG A 19 1.57 16.46 -10.12
CA ARG A 19 1.69 16.36 -8.67
C ARG A 19 1.01 15.11 -8.15
N TRP A 20 1.76 14.33 -7.38
CA TRP A 20 1.20 13.25 -6.58
C TRP A 20 1.13 13.70 -5.14
N GLU A 21 -0.05 13.61 -4.53
CA GLU A 21 -0.20 13.88 -3.10
C GLU A 21 -1.15 12.87 -2.45
N HIS A 22 -0.78 12.36 -1.27
CA HIS A 22 -1.69 11.65 -0.39
C HIS A 22 -2.34 12.64 0.56
N LEU A 23 -3.52 13.13 0.19
CA LEU A 23 -4.27 14.06 1.03
C LEU A 23 -5.36 13.34 1.81
N SER A 24 -5.27 13.44 3.13
CA SER A 24 -6.26 12.91 4.09
C SER A 24 -6.49 13.94 5.19
N ASN A 25 -7.02 15.11 4.84
CA ASN A 25 -7.30 16.19 5.78
C ASN A 25 -8.58 16.96 5.39
N PRO A 26 -9.76 16.60 5.94
CA PRO A 26 -11.03 17.25 5.61
C PRO A 26 -11.06 18.73 6.02
N ASP A 27 -10.37 19.12 7.10
CA ASP A 27 -10.36 20.52 7.54
C ASP A 27 -9.63 21.42 6.51
N PHE A 28 -8.53 20.92 5.95
CA PHE A 28 -7.82 21.60 4.86
C PHE A 28 -8.68 21.67 3.59
N GLU A 29 -9.34 20.57 3.25
CA GLU A 29 -10.25 20.50 2.11
C GLU A 29 -11.40 21.51 2.24
N GLN A 30 -12.01 21.63 3.43
CA GLN A 30 -13.02 22.63 3.73
C GLN A 30 -12.47 24.05 3.64
N LEU A 31 -11.30 24.30 4.22
CA LEU A 31 -10.65 25.61 4.19
C LEU A 31 -10.41 26.10 2.76
N MET A 32 -9.89 25.23 1.90
CA MET A 32 -9.55 25.58 0.53
C MET A 32 -10.79 25.76 -0.36
N THR A 33 -11.80 24.92 -0.16
CA THR A 33 -12.94 24.84 -1.08
C THR A 33 -14.16 25.64 -0.60
N GLY A 34 -14.26 25.92 0.69
CA GLY A 34 -15.48 26.44 1.33
C GLY A 34 -16.65 25.44 1.32
N VAL A 35 -16.42 24.19 0.91
CA VAL A 35 -17.42 23.12 0.90
C VAL A 35 -17.12 22.19 2.06
N ASP A 36 -18.14 21.83 2.83
CA ASP A 36 -17.97 20.91 3.94
C ASP A 36 -17.80 19.47 3.42
N PRO A 37 -16.63 18.83 3.58
CA PRO A 37 -16.38 17.49 3.06
C PRO A 37 -17.11 16.41 3.86
N TRP A 38 -17.70 16.74 5.02
CA TRP A 38 -18.55 15.80 5.75
C TRP A 38 -19.96 15.76 5.19
N GLU A 39 -20.45 16.88 4.66
CA GLU A 39 -21.79 16.97 4.06
C GLU A 39 -21.77 16.67 2.55
N ARG A 40 -20.70 17.07 1.85
CA ARG A 40 -20.57 16.95 0.39
C ARG A 40 -19.16 16.48 -0.01
N PRO A 41 -18.77 15.23 0.33
CA PRO A 41 -17.41 14.73 0.17
C PRO A 41 -16.91 14.74 -1.28
N ARG A 42 -17.73 14.33 -2.25
CA ARG A 42 -17.33 14.31 -3.67
C ARG A 42 -17.13 15.73 -4.22
N THR A 43 -18.07 16.63 -3.97
CA THR A 43 -18.00 18.02 -4.44
C THR A 43 -16.80 18.74 -3.82
N ALA A 44 -16.56 18.56 -2.52
CA ALA A 44 -15.38 19.12 -1.87
C ALA A 44 -14.10 18.63 -2.55
N ARG A 45 -13.99 17.32 -2.83
CA ARG A 45 -12.79 16.75 -3.47
C ARG A 45 -12.58 17.23 -4.89
N GLN A 46 -13.62 17.27 -5.70
CA GLN A 46 -13.53 17.76 -7.07
C GLN A 46 -13.08 19.23 -7.09
N LYS A 47 -13.71 20.08 -6.27
CA LYS A 47 -13.35 21.50 -6.17
C LYS A 47 -11.92 21.67 -5.65
N LEU A 48 -11.49 20.84 -4.71
CA LEU A 48 -10.12 20.86 -4.23
C LEU A 48 -9.15 20.54 -5.37
N LEU A 49 -9.36 19.44 -6.10
CA LEU A 49 -8.50 19.02 -7.21
C LEU A 49 -8.41 20.10 -8.31
N GLU A 50 -9.48 20.85 -8.56
CA GLU A 50 -9.46 22.02 -9.47
C GLU A 50 -8.56 23.15 -8.96
N LEU A 51 -8.62 23.46 -7.65
CA LEU A 51 -7.86 24.54 -7.03
C LEU A 51 -6.38 24.21 -6.88
N VAL A 52 -6.07 23.03 -6.34
CA VAL A 52 -4.69 22.64 -6.03
C VAL A 52 -4.01 21.91 -7.17
N LYS A 53 -4.74 21.40 -8.16
CA LYS A 53 -4.24 20.66 -9.34
C LYS A 53 -3.29 19.52 -8.97
N ILE A 54 -3.76 18.63 -8.09
CA ILE A 54 -3.17 17.31 -7.82
C ILE A 54 -3.60 16.37 -8.94
N ASP A 55 -2.67 15.58 -9.46
CA ASP A 55 -2.89 14.69 -10.61
C ASP A 55 -3.01 13.22 -10.21
N LEU A 56 -2.35 12.80 -9.11
CA LEU A 56 -2.31 11.42 -8.64
C LEU A 56 -2.38 11.36 -7.10
N GLY A 57 -2.77 10.20 -6.55
CA GLY A 57 -2.70 9.92 -5.11
C GLY A 57 -3.89 10.41 -4.26
N CYS A 58 -4.82 11.16 -4.86
CA CYS A 58 -5.98 11.75 -4.17
C CYS A 58 -7.29 11.31 -4.84
N GLY A 59 -7.89 10.24 -4.34
CA GLY A 59 -9.13 9.67 -4.89
C GLY A 59 -10.35 10.56 -4.69
N VAL A 60 -11.32 10.49 -5.60
CA VAL A 60 -12.60 11.21 -5.49
C VAL A 60 -13.67 10.28 -4.91
N PRO A 61 -14.35 10.66 -3.81
CA PRO A 61 -15.49 9.89 -3.30
C PRO A 61 -16.55 9.65 -4.39
N GLU A 62 -17.21 8.49 -4.35
CA GLU A 62 -18.19 8.11 -5.38
C GLU A 62 -19.43 8.99 -5.39
N SER A 63 -19.82 9.57 -4.26
CA SER A 63 -21.03 10.39 -4.13
C SER A 63 -20.85 11.52 -3.11
N ASP A 64 -21.83 12.41 -3.08
CA ASP A 64 -21.99 13.44 -2.03
C ASP A 64 -22.78 12.92 -0.83
N GLU A 65 -22.91 11.60 -0.66
CA GLU A 65 -23.57 11.05 0.53
C GLU A 65 -22.84 11.52 1.80
N PRO A 66 -23.54 12.19 2.74
CA PRO A 66 -22.89 12.71 3.94
C PRO A 66 -22.23 11.61 4.76
N ILE A 67 -21.03 11.89 5.25
CA ILE A 67 -20.28 11.00 6.12
C ILE A 67 -20.37 11.49 7.57
N PRO A 68 -20.53 10.60 8.57
CA PRO A 68 -20.58 10.99 9.97
C PRO A 68 -19.32 11.74 10.39
N ARG A 69 -19.49 12.94 10.98
CA ARG A 69 -18.37 13.72 11.49
C ARG A 69 -17.75 13.03 12.70
N LEU A 70 -16.44 12.81 12.65
CA LEU A 70 -15.70 12.31 13.80
C LEU A 70 -15.50 13.41 14.84
N GLU A 71 -15.93 13.15 16.07
CA GLU A 71 -15.60 13.95 17.26
C GLU A 71 -14.18 13.63 17.78
N ALA A 72 -13.24 13.37 16.87
CA ALA A 72 -11.84 13.13 17.21
C ALA A 72 -11.05 14.43 17.04
N PRO A 73 -10.20 14.81 18.01
CA PRO A 73 -9.40 16.02 17.88
C PRO A 73 -8.42 15.87 16.69
N GLN A 74 -8.15 16.99 16.01
CA GLN A 74 -7.14 17.01 14.94
C GLN A 74 -5.73 16.69 15.45
N LYS A 75 -5.45 16.97 16.72
CA LYS A 75 -4.18 16.70 17.39
C LYS A 75 -4.41 15.87 18.63
N GLY A 76 -3.53 14.90 18.86
CA GLY A 76 -3.61 13.98 19.98
C GLY A 76 -4.21 12.63 19.57
N ALA A 77 -4.27 11.72 20.53
CA ALA A 77 -4.82 10.39 20.36
C ALA A 77 -6.10 10.22 21.19
N VAL A 78 -7.00 9.38 20.70
CA VAL A 78 -8.22 8.93 21.36
C VAL A 78 -8.03 7.46 21.70
N ALA A 79 -8.42 7.04 22.90
CA ALA A 79 -8.41 5.63 23.26
C ALA A 79 -9.58 4.90 22.56
N GLY A 80 -9.27 3.81 21.87
CA GLY A 80 -10.25 2.86 21.38
C GLY A 80 -10.84 2.02 22.52
N ALA A 81 -11.94 1.31 22.24
CA ALA A 81 -12.58 0.41 23.21
C ALA A 81 -11.67 -0.76 23.64
N ASP A 82 -10.67 -1.07 22.83
CA ASP A 82 -9.61 -2.06 23.06
C ASP A 82 -8.42 -1.51 23.85
N GLY A 83 -8.46 -0.24 24.27
CA GLY A 83 -7.35 0.45 24.94
C GLY A 83 -6.24 0.94 24.00
N SER A 84 -6.33 0.67 22.69
CA SER A 84 -5.35 1.16 21.71
C SER A 84 -5.49 2.67 21.50
N LEU A 85 -4.36 3.36 21.31
CA LEU A 85 -4.38 4.78 20.94
C LEU A 85 -4.58 4.93 19.44
N ARG A 86 -5.54 5.77 19.05
CA ARG A 86 -5.89 6.05 17.65
C ARG A 86 -5.83 7.56 17.40
N VAL A 87 -5.38 7.97 16.23
CA VAL A 87 -5.37 9.38 15.82
C VAL A 87 -6.33 9.58 14.66
N ARG A 88 -6.86 10.79 14.50
CA ARG A 88 -7.68 11.12 13.33
C ARG A 88 -6.81 11.13 12.08
N TRP A 89 -7.19 10.35 11.09
CA TRP A 89 -6.55 10.30 9.77
C TRP A 89 -7.61 10.51 8.69
N GLY A 90 -7.61 11.67 8.06
CA GLY A 90 -8.67 12.07 7.14
C GLY A 90 -10.03 12.11 7.84
N THR A 91 -10.99 11.41 7.27
CA THR A 91 -12.35 11.24 7.78
C THR A 91 -12.51 10.02 8.68
N GLY A 92 -11.40 9.32 8.98
CA GLY A 92 -11.33 8.10 9.78
C GLY A 92 -10.44 8.24 11.02
N LEU A 93 -10.35 7.15 11.78
CA LEU A 93 -9.34 6.94 12.81
C LEU A 93 -8.29 5.95 12.30
N THR A 94 -7.04 6.11 12.71
CA THR A 94 -6.02 5.08 12.48
C THR A 94 -6.43 3.78 13.17
N SER A 95 -6.13 2.65 12.55
CA SER A 95 -6.21 1.33 13.15
C SER A 95 -4.86 0.95 13.79
N HIS A 96 -4.89 -0.08 14.63
CA HIS A 96 -3.69 -0.75 15.10
C HIS A 96 -3.43 -1.99 14.23
N TRP A 97 -2.20 -2.13 13.76
CA TRP A 97 -1.74 -3.33 13.06
C TRP A 97 -1.10 -4.28 14.07
N ASP A 98 -1.63 -5.49 14.13
CA ASP A 98 -1.18 -6.56 15.03
C ASP A 98 -0.47 -7.63 14.18
N TRP A 99 0.54 -7.18 13.44
CA TRP A 99 1.40 -8.04 12.64
C TRP A 99 2.25 -8.92 13.55
N GLY A 100 2.46 -10.18 13.17
CA GLY A 100 3.20 -11.12 14.01
C GLY A 100 2.44 -11.68 15.19
N ARG A 101 1.13 -11.39 15.36
CA ARG A 101 0.35 -11.89 16.51
C ARG A 101 0.41 -13.41 16.68
N ASP A 102 0.58 -14.14 15.59
CA ASP A 102 0.59 -15.60 15.56
C ASP A 102 1.99 -16.17 15.87
N PHE A 103 3.00 -15.31 15.96
CA PHE A 103 4.38 -15.64 16.28
C PHE A 103 4.78 -15.03 17.64
N LYS A 104 5.54 -15.80 18.41
CA LYS A 104 5.99 -15.44 19.76
C LYS A 104 7.48 -15.61 19.96
N THR A 105 8.13 -16.44 19.14
CA THR A 105 9.57 -16.69 19.24
C THR A 105 10.24 -16.74 17.88
N ILE A 106 11.55 -16.51 17.86
CA ILE A 106 12.36 -16.58 16.65
C ILE A 106 12.39 -18.00 16.07
N GLU A 107 12.30 -19.04 16.88
CA GLU A 107 12.26 -20.43 16.41
C GLU A 107 11.03 -20.69 15.56
N GLN A 108 9.87 -20.15 15.95
CA GLN A 108 8.63 -20.26 15.16
C GLN A 108 8.78 -19.59 13.79
N VAL A 109 9.45 -18.43 13.75
CA VAL A 109 9.74 -17.71 12.49
C VAL A 109 10.70 -18.52 11.62
N ILE A 110 11.79 -19.03 12.21
CA ILE A 110 12.80 -19.82 11.50
C ILE A 110 12.19 -21.11 10.92
N SER A 111 11.25 -21.73 11.63
CA SER A 111 10.54 -22.93 11.17
C SER A 111 9.37 -22.66 10.22
N TYR A 112 8.99 -21.40 10.00
CA TYR A 112 7.85 -21.07 9.16
C TYR A 112 8.13 -21.42 7.69
N GLU A 113 7.14 -22.03 7.03
CA GLU A 113 7.22 -22.41 5.61
C GLU A 113 6.18 -21.60 4.82
N PRO A 114 6.54 -20.45 4.21
CA PRO A 114 5.58 -19.60 3.49
C PRO A 114 4.82 -20.34 2.38
N LEU A 115 5.47 -21.28 1.72
CA LEU A 115 4.88 -22.02 0.59
C LEU A 115 3.89 -23.11 1.02
N GLU A 116 3.82 -23.44 2.31
CA GLU A 116 2.79 -24.32 2.86
C GLU A 116 1.55 -23.52 3.33
N HIS A 117 1.65 -22.19 3.37
CA HIS A 117 0.63 -21.27 3.87
C HIS A 117 0.22 -20.26 2.78
N LEU A 118 -0.29 -20.77 1.66
CA LEU A 118 -0.60 -19.97 0.48
C LEU A 118 -1.95 -19.25 0.54
N ASP A 119 -2.92 -19.76 1.30
CA ASP A 119 -4.19 -19.05 1.50
C ASP A 119 -4.07 -18.06 2.66
N LEU A 120 -3.93 -16.77 2.31
CA LEU A 120 -3.74 -15.70 3.28
C LEU A 120 -5.00 -14.86 3.49
N ARG A 121 -6.18 -15.28 3.01
CA ARG A 121 -7.42 -14.47 3.12
C ARG A 121 -7.80 -14.10 4.56
N ASP A 122 -7.52 -14.99 5.50
CA ASP A 122 -7.73 -14.75 6.93
C ASP A 122 -6.51 -14.10 7.62
N GLY A 123 -5.43 -13.91 6.88
CA GLY A 123 -4.20 -13.27 7.33
C GLY A 123 -4.34 -11.76 7.47
N ARG A 124 -3.50 -11.17 8.33
CA ARG A 124 -3.46 -9.72 8.60
C ARG A 124 -2.38 -8.96 7.81
N VAL A 125 -1.85 -9.59 6.76
CA VAL A 125 -0.98 -8.91 5.79
C VAL A 125 -1.82 -8.02 4.88
N VAL A 126 -1.21 -7.08 4.14
CA VAL A 126 -1.98 -6.13 3.32
C VAL A 126 -2.53 -6.82 2.06
N GLU A 127 -1.70 -7.52 1.30
CA GLU A 127 -2.12 -8.33 0.14
C GLU A 127 -2.48 -9.75 0.57
N ASN A 128 -3.58 -9.86 1.32
CA ASN A 128 -4.09 -11.07 1.95
C ASN A 128 -4.95 -11.93 1.00
N ARG A 129 -4.33 -12.40 -0.10
CA ARG A 129 -5.01 -13.18 -1.14
C ARG A 129 -4.76 -14.68 -1.00
N ASP A 130 -5.50 -15.47 -1.78
CA ASP A 130 -5.26 -16.91 -1.92
C ASP A 130 -4.23 -17.17 -3.02
N TYR A 131 -2.98 -17.41 -2.64
CA TYR A 131 -1.88 -17.68 -3.57
C TYR A 131 -1.84 -19.13 -4.07
N SER A 132 -2.70 -20.01 -3.53
CA SER A 132 -2.81 -21.41 -3.98
C SER A 132 -3.57 -21.57 -5.29
N LEU A 133 -4.38 -20.57 -5.65
CA LEU A 133 -5.12 -20.51 -6.92
C LEU A 133 -4.21 -20.72 -8.13
N SER A 134 -4.74 -21.15 -9.28
CA SER A 134 -3.97 -21.11 -10.52
C SER A 134 -3.63 -19.66 -10.93
N ASP A 135 -2.65 -19.47 -11.82
CA ASP A 135 -2.28 -18.13 -12.32
C ASP A 135 -3.46 -17.43 -13.02
N GLU A 136 -4.35 -18.20 -13.68
CA GLU A 136 -5.53 -17.65 -14.34
C GLU A 136 -6.63 -17.25 -13.36
N GLU A 137 -6.90 -18.07 -12.34
CA GLU A 137 -7.85 -17.71 -11.27
C GLU A 137 -7.35 -16.50 -10.48
N PHE A 138 -6.06 -16.48 -10.15
CA PHE A 138 -5.44 -15.35 -9.45
C PHE A 138 -5.49 -14.06 -10.28
N TYR A 139 -5.24 -14.16 -11.61
CA TYR A 139 -5.43 -13.04 -12.53
C TYR A 139 -6.89 -12.56 -12.57
N ALA A 140 -7.85 -13.48 -12.67
CA ALA A 140 -9.27 -13.15 -12.70
C ALA A 140 -9.73 -12.44 -11.43
N GLU A 141 -9.21 -12.82 -10.25
CA GLU A 141 -9.47 -12.11 -9.00
C GLU A 141 -8.95 -10.67 -9.02
N TYR A 142 -7.76 -10.43 -9.58
CA TYR A 142 -7.24 -9.07 -9.72
C TYR A 142 -8.01 -8.25 -10.74
N GLN A 143 -8.33 -8.83 -11.90
CA GLN A 143 -8.94 -8.11 -13.02
C GLN A 143 -10.28 -7.46 -12.66
N LYS A 144 -11.04 -8.02 -11.72
CA LYS A 144 -12.35 -7.48 -11.28
C LYS A 144 -12.29 -6.02 -10.86
N ASP A 145 -11.15 -5.57 -10.36
CA ASP A 145 -10.93 -4.22 -9.86
C ASP A 145 -10.42 -3.25 -10.95
N TYR A 146 -10.23 -3.72 -12.20
CA TYR A 146 -9.62 -2.95 -13.30
C TYR A 146 -10.47 -3.01 -14.59
N PRO A 147 -10.40 -1.98 -15.46
CA PRO A 147 -11.16 -1.95 -16.71
C PRO A 147 -10.71 -3.07 -17.67
N SER A 148 -11.65 -3.79 -18.29
CA SER A 148 -11.32 -4.91 -19.21
C SER A 148 -10.53 -4.49 -20.44
N ASP A 149 -10.77 -3.28 -20.94
CA ASP A 149 -10.30 -2.82 -22.25
C ASP A 149 -9.02 -1.97 -22.16
N GLY A 150 -8.42 -1.86 -20.96
CA GLY A 150 -7.30 -0.95 -20.70
C GLY A 150 -7.72 0.42 -20.19
N PRO A 151 -6.74 1.25 -19.78
CA PRO A 151 -6.98 2.66 -19.51
C PRO A 151 -7.41 3.38 -20.78
N ALA A 152 -8.27 4.39 -20.66
CA ALA A 152 -8.56 5.28 -21.78
C ALA A 152 -7.27 6.00 -22.24
N GLU A 153 -7.22 6.40 -23.51
CA GLU A 153 -6.02 7.01 -24.08
C GLU A 153 -5.59 8.24 -23.28
N GLY A 154 -4.40 8.15 -22.68
CA GLY A 154 -3.79 9.24 -21.93
C GLY A 154 -4.26 9.38 -20.47
N GLU A 155 -4.98 8.40 -19.94
CA GLU A 155 -5.27 8.25 -18.51
C GLU A 155 -4.23 7.37 -17.80
N VAL A 156 -4.05 7.58 -16.50
CA VAL A 156 -3.24 6.69 -15.66
C VAL A 156 -4.17 5.76 -14.90
N VAL A 157 -3.97 4.45 -15.07
CA VAL A 157 -4.61 3.42 -14.25
C VAL A 157 -3.49 2.62 -13.60
N SER A 158 -3.50 2.59 -12.28
CA SER A 158 -2.44 2.00 -11.48
C SER A 158 -2.92 0.82 -10.65
N VAL A 159 -2.11 -0.23 -10.59
CA VAL A 159 -2.18 -1.25 -9.53
C VAL A 159 -1.22 -0.89 -8.40
N ARG A 160 -1.58 -1.24 -7.16
CA ARG A 160 -0.80 -0.94 -5.95
C ARG A 160 -0.38 -2.23 -5.27
N PHE A 161 0.77 -2.21 -4.61
CA PHE A 161 1.30 -3.36 -3.89
C PHE A 161 2.11 -2.92 -2.67
N TYR A 162 1.83 -3.55 -1.53
CA TYR A 162 2.44 -3.19 -0.25
C TYR A 162 3.30 -4.32 0.34
N ASN A 163 3.01 -5.58 0.02
CA ASN A 163 3.78 -6.74 0.48
C ASN A 163 5.09 -6.89 -0.31
N THR A 164 5.91 -5.85 -0.41
CA THR A 164 7.24 -5.96 -1.02
C THR A 164 8.10 -6.97 -0.27
N LEU A 165 9.23 -7.40 -0.85
CA LEU A 165 10.09 -8.38 -0.16
C LEU A 165 10.58 -7.96 1.23
N PHE A 166 10.80 -6.67 1.48
CA PHE A 166 11.13 -6.18 2.81
C PHE A 166 9.93 -6.26 3.75
N MET A 167 8.73 -5.94 3.24
CA MET A 167 7.50 -5.92 4.01
C MET A 167 6.96 -7.30 4.33
N TRP A 168 7.20 -8.34 3.52
CA TRP A 168 6.69 -9.70 3.78
C TRP A 168 7.01 -10.21 5.20
N PRO A 169 8.30 -10.32 5.62
CA PRO A 169 8.62 -10.75 6.98
C PRO A 169 8.04 -9.84 8.05
N LEU A 170 8.00 -8.51 7.82
CA LEU A 170 7.40 -7.56 8.75
C LEU A 170 5.91 -7.83 8.97
N LEU A 171 5.16 -7.95 7.87
CA LEU A 171 3.71 -8.15 7.89
C LEU A 171 3.34 -9.51 8.49
N THR A 172 4.17 -10.53 8.28
CA THR A 172 3.93 -11.89 8.82
C THR A 172 4.36 -12.02 10.28
N PHE A 173 5.54 -11.52 10.65
CA PHE A 173 6.18 -11.81 11.94
C PHE A 173 6.22 -10.63 12.91
N GLY A 174 5.84 -9.43 12.46
CA GLY A 174 5.93 -8.20 13.25
C GLY A 174 7.36 -7.65 13.33
N TRP A 175 7.49 -6.43 13.86
CA TRP A 175 8.78 -5.72 13.90
C TRP A 175 9.86 -6.46 14.68
N ASP A 176 9.59 -6.85 15.92
CA ASP A 176 10.62 -7.37 16.83
C ASP A 176 11.28 -8.65 16.27
N LEU A 177 10.46 -9.62 15.88
CA LEU A 177 10.94 -10.89 15.33
C LEU A 177 11.55 -10.73 13.93
N PHE A 178 11.03 -9.81 13.10
CA PHE A 178 11.66 -9.50 11.82
C PHE A 178 13.05 -8.90 12.02
N LEU A 179 13.20 -7.94 12.94
CA LEU A 179 14.48 -7.29 13.22
C LEU A 179 15.50 -8.29 13.80
N GLU A 180 15.06 -9.18 14.69
CA GLU A 180 15.90 -10.28 15.19
C GLU A 180 16.34 -11.22 14.06
N LEU A 181 15.40 -11.68 13.23
CA LEU A 181 15.68 -12.49 12.04
C LEU A 181 16.71 -11.81 11.12
N ALA A 182 16.49 -10.53 10.82
CA ALA A 182 17.31 -9.74 9.91
C ALA A 182 18.74 -9.50 10.43
N ALA A 183 18.90 -9.37 11.75
CA ALA A 183 20.18 -9.08 12.39
C ALA A 183 21.00 -10.35 12.70
N ALA A 184 20.36 -11.41 13.19
CA ALA A 184 21.06 -12.55 13.79
C ALA A 184 20.94 -13.86 12.98
N HIS A 185 20.00 -13.97 12.04
CA HIS A 185 19.67 -15.24 11.38
C HIS A 185 19.71 -15.14 9.84
N PRO A 186 20.88 -14.88 9.24
CA PRO A 186 21.00 -14.58 7.81
C PRO A 186 20.62 -15.75 6.89
N GLU A 187 20.85 -17.00 7.29
CA GLU A 187 20.48 -18.16 6.47
C GLU A 187 18.96 -18.44 6.52
N PRO A 188 18.30 -18.48 7.69
CA PRO A 188 16.84 -18.51 7.75
C PRO A 188 16.18 -17.34 7.00
N LEU A 189 16.70 -16.11 7.15
CA LEU A 189 16.20 -14.94 6.42
C LEU A 189 16.22 -15.17 4.90
N LYS A 190 17.35 -15.62 4.34
CA LYS A 190 17.45 -15.87 2.88
C LYS A 190 16.43 -16.90 2.40
N ARG A 191 16.24 -17.98 3.16
CA ARG A 191 15.25 -19.02 2.84
C ARG A 191 13.85 -18.40 2.78
N LEU A 192 13.45 -17.68 3.83
CA LEU A 192 12.14 -17.05 3.92
C LEU A 192 11.93 -16.02 2.80
N LEU A 193 12.91 -15.14 2.54
CA LEU A 193 12.82 -14.15 1.46
C LEU A 193 12.69 -14.80 0.08
N ARG A 194 13.42 -15.89 -0.18
CA ARG A 194 13.28 -16.65 -1.44
C ARG A 194 11.87 -17.19 -1.60
N ASP A 195 11.28 -17.70 -0.53
CA ASP A 195 9.94 -18.29 -0.55
C ASP A 195 8.87 -17.19 -0.71
N PHE A 196 8.97 -16.07 0.02
CA PHE A 196 8.13 -14.89 -0.22
C PHE A 196 8.29 -14.28 -1.62
N ALA A 197 9.47 -14.41 -2.23
CA ALA A 197 9.68 -13.98 -3.61
C ALA A 197 8.87 -14.82 -4.61
N VAL A 198 8.56 -16.08 -4.31
CA VAL A 198 7.66 -16.89 -5.15
C VAL A 198 6.26 -16.27 -5.18
N LEU A 199 5.73 -15.87 -4.02
CA LEU A 199 4.43 -15.18 -3.92
C LEU A 199 4.47 -13.84 -4.67
N SER A 200 5.52 -13.05 -4.47
CA SER A 200 5.69 -11.76 -5.14
C SER A 200 5.75 -11.92 -6.66
N ARG A 201 6.54 -12.87 -7.19
CA ARG A 201 6.62 -13.14 -8.63
C ARG A 201 5.25 -13.45 -9.24
N LYS A 202 4.41 -14.20 -8.54
CA LYS A 202 3.05 -14.48 -9.00
C LYS A 202 2.26 -13.18 -9.17
N VAL A 203 2.30 -12.31 -8.16
CA VAL A 203 1.64 -11.00 -8.20
C VAL A 203 2.15 -10.14 -9.35
N PHE A 204 3.47 -10.01 -9.52
CA PHE A 204 4.04 -9.18 -10.58
C PHE A 204 3.81 -9.75 -11.98
N ARG A 205 3.76 -11.08 -12.15
CA ARG A 205 3.30 -11.70 -13.41
C ARG A 205 1.85 -11.38 -13.71
N THR A 206 0.99 -11.38 -12.70
CA THR A 206 -0.39 -10.93 -12.83
C THR A 206 -0.46 -9.45 -13.20
N PHE A 207 0.32 -8.59 -12.55
CA PHE A 207 0.35 -7.15 -12.84
C PHE A 207 0.81 -6.86 -14.27
N ALA A 208 1.80 -7.58 -14.78
CA ALA A 208 2.28 -7.45 -16.15
C ALA A 208 1.21 -7.81 -17.20
N ARG A 209 0.20 -8.58 -16.81
CA ARG A 209 -0.96 -8.94 -17.66
C ARG A 209 -2.15 -8.01 -17.45
N LEU A 210 -2.20 -7.28 -16.34
CA LEU A 210 -3.35 -6.44 -16.03
C LEU A 210 -3.45 -5.28 -17.04
N PRO A 211 -4.68 -4.83 -17.34
CA PRO A 211 -4.95 -3.69 -18.21
C PRO A 211 -4.66 -2.34 -17.51
N VAL A 212 -3.43 -2.18 -17.03
CA VAL A 212 -2.94 -1.02 -16.28
C VAL A 212 -1.66 -0.48 -16.92
N ASN A 213 -1.31 0.78 -16.67
CA ASN A 213 -0.10 1.41 -17.21
C ASN A 213 0.84 1.92 -16.13
N MET A 214 0.59 1.57 -14.87
CA MET A 214 1.40 1.97 -13.74
C MET A 214 1.33 0.93 -12.61
N VAL A 215 2.48 0.63 -12.00
CA VAL A 215 2.56 -0.15 -10.76
C VAL A 215 3.14 0.72 -9.68
N ILE A 216 2.48 0.75 -8.52
CA ILE A 216 2.92 1.51 -7.35
C ILE A 216 3.30 0.51 -6.27
N CYS A 217 4.58 0.44 -5.95
CA CYS A 217 5.08 -0.37 -4.84
C CYS A 217 5.42 0.56 -3.68
N HIS A 218 4.87 0.28 -2.50
CA HIS A 218 5.17 1.02 -1.28
C HIS A 218 5.99 0.14 -0.35
N ASP A 219 7.11 0.65 0.12
CA ASP A 219 8.01 -0.06 1.02
C ASP A 219 8.43 0.83 2.18
N ASP A 220 8.26 0.34 3.41
CA ASP A 220 8.64 1.03 4.64
C ASP A 220 10.07 0.70 5.07
N ILE A 221 11.01 0.68 4.10
CA ILE A 221 12.45 0.47 4.36
C ILE A 221 13.11 1.58 5.20
N CYS A 222 12.44 2.73 5.36
CA CYS A 222 12.98 3.92 6.02
C CYS A 222 12.02 4.47 7.07
N MET A 223 12.60 4.89 8.20
CA MET A 223 11.95 5.65 9.27
C MET A 223 12.47 7.09 9.28
N ALA A 224 11.94 7.94 10.16
CA ALA A 224 12.39 9.32 10.30
C ALA A 224 13.90 9.46 10.61
N SER A 225 14.52 8.44 11.22
CA SER A 225 15.96 8.38 11.50
C SER A 225 16.80 7.76 10.36
N GLY A 226 16.17 7.37 9.25
CA GLY A 226 16.84 6.74 8.11
C GLY A 226 16.42 5.28 7.87
N PRO A 227 17.18 4.55 7.03
CA PRO A 227 16.88 3.15 6.70
C PRO A 227 16.88 2.23 7.92
N VAL A 228 15.90 1.33 7.99
CA VAL A 228 15.80 0.31 9.06
C VAL A 228 16.99 -0.65 8.99
N CYS A 229 17.29 -1.15 7.79
CA CYS A 229 18.47 -1.97 7.53
C CYS A 229 19.51 -1.17 6.74
N SER A 230 20.79 -1.44 6.98
CA SER A 230 21.87 -0.73 6.27
C SER A 230 21.75 -0.90 4.74
N PRO A 231 22.21 0.08 3.94
CA PRO A 231 22.21 -0.07 2.48
C PRO A 231 22.95 -1.32 1.97
N ALA A 232 23.97 -1.78 2.70
CA ALA A 232 24.69 -3.01 2.37
C ALA A 232 23.83 -4.26 2.59
N TRP A 233 22.97 -4.25 3.62
CA TRP A 233 22.00 -5.32 3.87
C TRP A 233 20.95 -5.35 2.76
N LEU A 234 20.37 -4.20 2.39
CA LEU A 234 19.36 -4.11 1.33
C LEU A 234 19.88 -4.62 -0.02
N ARG A 235 21.09 -4.21 -0.42
CA ARG A 235 21.77 -4.71 -1.63
C ARG A 235 22.01 -6.21 -1.62
N LYS A 236 22.18 -6.82 -0.44
CA LYS A 236 22.46 -8.24 -0.31
C LYS A 236 21.19 -9.09 -0.28
N TYR A 237 20.14 -8.64 0.38
CA TYR A 237 18.98 -9.47 0.71
C TYR A 237 17.70 -9.08 -0.04
N ILE A 238 17.55 -7.82 -0.45
CA ILE A 238 16.28 -7.32 -1.02
C ILE A 238 16.41 -6.99 -2.51
N TYR A 239 17.34 -6.10 -2.87
CA TYR A 239 17.44 -5.58 -4.24
C TYR A 239 17.67 -6.63 -5.33
N PRO A 240 18.40 -7.74 -5.10
CA PRO A 240 18.52 -8.78 -6.12
C PRO A 240 17.18 -9.35 -6.58
N TYR A 241 16.14 -9.36 -5.72
CA TYR A 241 14.79 -9.80 -6.10
C TYR A 241 13.99 -8.73 -6.83
N TYR A 242 14.33 -7.44 -6.68
CA TYR A 242 13.65 -6.34 -7.37
C TYR A 242 14.19 -6.10 -8.78
N GLU A 243 15.40 -6.57 -9.06
CA GLU A 243 16.02 -6.52 -10.38
C GLU A 243 15.51 -7.61 -11.34
N GLU A 244 14.87 -8.66 -10.82
CA GLU A 244 14.26 -9.76 -11.59
C GLU A 244 13.08 -9.30 -12.46
#